data_AF-A0A1I7F5P1-F1
#
_entry.id   AF-A0A1I7F5P1-F1
#
_cell.length_a   1.000
_cell.length_b   1.000
_cell.length_c   1.000
_cell.angle_alpha   90.00
_cell.angle_beta   90.00
_cell.angle_gamma   90.00
#
_symmetry.space_group_name_H-M   'P 1'
#
loop_
_entity.id
_entity.type
_entity.pdbx_description
1 polymer ?
#
loop_
_entity_poly.entity_id
_entity_poly.type
_entity_poly.pdbx_seq_one_letter_code
_entity_poly.pdbx_strand_id
1 'polypeptide(L)' 'MEEAVTTKPAQPRKKPPAPQTLERVCLAREHEHQGVLRAPGTEIEVHPETARWLRAVGVVSNPKTKE' A
#
# COMPACT_ATOMS: atom_id res chain seq x y z
N MET A 1 24.79 -33.72 -33.41
CA MET A 1 25.35 -33.85 -32.05
C MET A 1 24.99 -32.57 -31.33
N GLU A 2 24.17 -32.47 -30.30
CA GLU A 2 23.32 -33.35 -29.50
C GLU A 2 22.50 -32.32 -28.67
N GLU A 3 21.17 -32.41 -28.66
CA GLU A 3 20.39 -32.81 -27.49
C GLU A 3 20.45 -31.84 -26.28
N ALA A 4 19.30 -31.26 -25.91
CA ALA A 4 18.71 -31.49 -24.59
C ALA A 4 17.44 -30.65 -24.40
N VAL A 5 16.31 -31.33 -24.55
CA VAL A 5 15.03 -30.95 -23.94
C VAL A 5 15.21 -30.92 -22.42
N THR A 6 14.83 -29.81 -21.76
CA THR A 6 14.62 -29.81 -20.31
C THR A 6 13.28 -29.16 -20.00
N THR A 7 12.25 -30.01 -19.95
CA THR A 7 10.93 -29.73 -19.40
C THR A 7 11.06 -29.41 -17.91
N LYS A 8 10.92 -28.14 -17.53
CA LYS A 8 10.83 -27.74 -16.13
C LYS A 8 9.39 -27.96 -15.62
N PRO A 9 9.18 -28.59 -14.45
CA PRO A 9 7.84 -28.83 -13.92
C PRO A 9 7.19 -27.50 -13.53
N ALA A 10 6.01 -27.25 -14.08
CA ALA A 10 5.20 -26.08 -13.76
C ALA A 10 4.73 -26.18 -12.30
N GLN A 11 5.34 -25.40 -11.41
CA GLN A 11 4.86 -25.22 -10.05
C GLN A 11 3.42 -24.68 -10.06
N PRO A 12 2.54 -25.10 -9.15
CA PRO A 12 1.20 -24.53 -9.02
C PRO A 12 1.35 -23.04 -8.70
N ARG A 13 0.89 -22.20 -9.64
CA ARG A 13 0.89 -20.74 -9.48
C ARG A 13 0.11 -20.42 -8.20
N LYS A 14 0.81 -19.97 -7.16
CA LYS A 14 0.19 -19.38 -5.97
C LYS A 14 -0.79 -18.32 -6.48
N LYS A 15 -2.07 -18.44 -6.08
CA LYS A 15 -3.11 -17.44 -6.41
C LYS A 15 -2.50 -16.05 -6.14
N PRO A 16 -2.68 -15.06 -7.04
CA PRO A 16 -2.26 -13.70 -6.73
C PRO A 16 -2.86 -13.32 -5.37
N PRO A 17 -2.08 -12.68 -4.48
CA PRO A 17 -2.65 -12.18 -3.23
C PRO A 17 -3.87 -11.34 -3.58
N ALA A 18 -4.97 -11.55 -2.84
CA ALA A 18 -6.20 -10.79 -3.05
C ALA A 18 -5.88 -9.30 -3.16
N PRO A 19 -6.58 -8.54 -4.02
CA PRO A 19 -6.32 -7.11 -4.17
C PRO A 19 -6.42 -6.46 -2.80
N GLN A 20 -5.26 -6.10 -2.26
CA GLN A 20 -5.13 -5.43 -0.97
C GLN A 20 -5.90 -4.13 -1.15
N THR A 21 -7.01 -3.98 -0.44
CA THR A 21 -7.82 -2.77 -0.55
C THR A 21 -7.03 -1.66 0.14
N LEU A 22 -6.18 -0.97 -0.62
CA LEU A 22 -5.43 0.17 -0.13
C LEU A 22 -6.37 1.37 -0.10
N GLU A 23 -6.35 2.10 1.01
CA GLU A 23 -7.12 3.30 1.22
C GLU A 23 -6.23 4.52 0.98
N ARG A 24 -6.67 5.41 0.11
CA ARG A 24 -6.01 6.70 -0.12
C ARG A 24 -6.34 7.64 1.03
N VAL A 25 -5.31 8.12 1.70
CA VAL A 25 -5.41 9.09 2.80
C VAL A 25 -4.55 10.30 2.51
N CYS A 26 -5.08 11.48 2.82
CA CYS A 26 -4.35 12.75 2.69
C CYS A 26 -3.62 13.06 3.99
N LEU A 27 -2.31 13.25 3.93
CA LEU A 27 -1.50 13.58 5.09
C LEU A 27 -1.81 15.00 5.59
N ALA A 28 -2.10 15.16 6.88
CA ALA A 28 -2.30 16.46 7.52
C ALA A 28 -0.96 17.15 7.84
N ARG A 29 0.09 16.35 8.02
CA ARG A 29 1.44 16.78 8.40
C ARG A 29 2.47 15.96 7.64
N GLU A 30 3.72 16.39 7.71
CA GLU A 30 4.83 15.61 7.16
C GLU A 30 4.90 14.22 7.82
N HIS A 31 5.01 13.17 7.00
CA HIS A 31 5.04 11.79 7.44
C HIS A 31 5.93 10.93 6.55
N GLU A 32 6.78 10.11 7.15
CA GLU A 32 7.56 9.14 6.42
C GLU A 32 6.71 7.91 6.10
N HIS A 33 6.48 7.67 4.82
CA HIS A 33 5.79 6.50 4.33
C HIS A 33 6.75 5.62 3.52
N GLN A 34 6.98 4.39 3.99
CA GLN A 34 7.91 3.43 3.37
C GLN A 34 9.34 3.99 3.15
N GLY A 35 9.84 4.81 4.08
CA GLY A 35 11.15 5.46 3.97
C GLY A 35 11.17 6.69 3.05
N VAL A 36 10.01 7.14 2.57
CA VAL A 36 9.89 8.38 1.80
C VAL A 36 9.16 9.41 2.64
N LEU A 37 9.81 10.54 2.91
CA LEU A 37 9.19 11.68 3.57
C LEU A 37 8.14 12.29 2.64
N ARG A 38 6.89 12.33 3.09
CA ARG A 38 5.75 12.88 2.36
C ARG A 38 5.32 14.16 3.04
N ALA A 39 5.22 15.24 2.25
CA ALA A 39 4.76 16.53 2.74
C ALA A 39 3.27 16.48 3.14
N PRO A 40 2.82 17.37 4.04
CA PRO A 40 1.38 17.58 4.26
C PRO A 40 0.66 17.87 2.95
N GLY A 41 -0.58 17.40 2.82
CA GLY A 41 -1.38 17.46 1.60
C GLY A 41 -1.08 16.35 0.61
N THR A 42 -0.05 15.53 0.83
CA THR A 42 0.24 14.39 -0.04
C THR A 42 -0.73 13.25 0.24
N GLU A 43 -1.32 12.70 -0.82
CA GLU A 43 -2.10 11.46 -0.75
C GLU A 43 -1.16 10.25 -0.74
N ILE A 44 -1.37 9.36 0.23
CA ILE A 44 -0.66 8.08 0.31
C ILE A 44 -1.66 6.93 0.34
N GLU A 45 -1.26 5.79 -0.22
CA GLU A 45 -2.04 4.55 -0.21
C GLU A 45 -1.56 3.67 0.94
N VAL A 46 -2.44 3.46 1.92
CA VAL A 46 -2.12 2.66 3.11
C VAL A 46 -3.18 1.61 3.34
N HIS A 47 -2.90 0.61 4.17
CA HIS A 47 -3.92 -0.34 4.58
C HIS A 47 -5.03 0.39 5.37
N PRO A 48 -6.32 0.02 5.25
CA PRO A 48 -7.42 0.71 5.95
C PRO A 48 -7.27 0.71 7.48
N GLU A 49 -6.63 -0.32 8.04
CA GLU A 49 -6.27 -0.35 9.45
C GLU A 49 -5.22 0.71 9.80
N THR A 50 -4.19 0.85 8.95
CA THR A 50 -3.19 1.92 9.06
C THR A 50 -3.83 3.29 8.86
N ALA A 51 -4.72 3.46 7.88
CA ALA A 51 -5.48 4.70 7.67
C ALA A 51 -6.27 5.09 8.92
N ARG A 52 -6.96 4.13 9.55
CA ARG A 52 -7.67 4.36 10.82
C ARG A 52 -6.72 4.81 11.93
N TRP A 53 -5.58 4.14 12.07
CA TRP A 53 -4.56 4.55 13.04
C TRP A 53 -4.02 5.96 12.74
N LEU A 54 -3.65 6.24 11.49
CA LEU A 54 -3.15 7.54 11.04
C LEU A 54 -4.17 8.66 11.30
N ARG A 55 -5.48 8.39 11.13
CA ARG A 55 -6.55 9.34 11.48
C ARG A 55 -6.61 9.57 12.98
N ALA A 56 -6.54 8.50 13.77
CA ALA A 56 -6.61 8.57 15.23
C ALA A 56 -5.42 9.33 15.82
N VAL A 57 -4.23 9.22 15.23
CA VAL A 57 -3.04 9.98 15.64
C VAL A 57 -2.94 11.38 15.00
N GLY A 58 -3.90 11.76 14.14
CA GLY A 58 -3.93 13.07 13.48
C GLY A 58 -2.85 13.26 12.41
N VAL A 59 -2.29 12.18 11.86
CA VAL A 59 -1.30 12.23 10.78
C VAL A 59 -1.96 12.42 9.41
N VAL A 60 -3.21 11.97 9.24
CA VAL A 60 -4.01 12.22 8.03
C VAL A 60 -5.19 13.11 8.34
N SER A 61 -5.48 14.02 7.41
CA SER A 61 -6.67 14.87 7.48
C SER A 61 -7.87 14.03 7.09
N ASN A 62 -8.84 13.93 7.99
CA ASN A 62 -10.13 13.36 7.65
C ASN A 62 -10.84 14.36 6.72
N PRO A 63 -11.30 14.00 5.51
CA PRO A 63 -12.06 14.92 4.65
C PRO A 63 -13.47 15.23 5.20
N LYS A 64 -13.71 14.99 6.49
CA LYS A 64 -15.03 15.05 7.12
C LYS A 64 -14.96 15.70 8.50
N THR A 65 -14.44 16.93 8.55
CA THR A 65 -14.87 17.93 9.52
C THR A 65 -14.80 19.31 8.87
N LYS A 66 -15.75 19.60 7.98
CA LYS A 66 -16.37 20.93 7.98
C LYS A 66 -17.43 20.85 9.09
N GLU A 67 -17.13 21.43 10.25
CA GLU A 67 -18.15 21.97 11.14
C GLU A 67 -17.72 23.40 11.48
#